data_AF-A0A7W3JUJ2-F1
#
_entry.id   AF-A0A7W3JUJ2-F1
#
_cell.length_a   1.000
_cell.length_b   1.000
_cell.length_c   1.000
_cell.angle_alpha   90.00
_cell.angle_beta   90.00
_cell.angle_gamma   90.00
#
_symmetry.space_group_name_H-M   'P 1'
#
loop_
_entity.id
_entity.type
_entity.pdbx_description
1 polymer ?
#
loop_
_entity_poly.entity_id
_entity_poly.type
_entity_poly.pdbx_seq_one_letter_code
_entity_poly.pdbx_strand_id
1 'polypeptide(L)' 'MALTPTKPDPYWVTINQAANVARCHANTIRNLIASGQLPASRIGSRIIRIDKNDLDALFTPVVGGEFSVWNR' A
#
# COMPACT_ATOMS: atom_id res chain seq x y z
N MET A 1 -17.52 -11.87 -21.15
CA MET A 1 -17.17 -10.46 -21.42
C MET A 1 -16.80 -9.84 -20.08
N ALA A 2 -15.57 -10.09 -19.60
CA ALA A 2 -15.13 -9.60 -18.29
C ALA A 2 -14.55 -8.20 -18.48
N LEU A 3 -15.19 -7.20 -17.89
CA LEU A 3 -14.64 -5.87 -17.77
C LEU A 3 -13.47 -5.96 -16.78
N THR A 4 -12.24 -6.12 -17.28
CA THR A 4 -11.05 -5.79 -16.49
C THR A 4 -11.22 -4.35 -16.02
N PRO A 5 -11.20 -4.06 -14.70
CA PRO A 5 -11.15 -2.68 -14.27
C PRO A 5 -9.84 -2.12 -14.82
N THR A 6 -9.95 -1.25 -15.83
CA THR A 6 -8.87 -0.41 -16.31
C THR A 6 -8.42 0.38 -15.10
N LYS A 7 -7.33 -0.08 -14.46
CA LYS A 7 -6.71 0.62 -13.34
C LYS A 7 -6.46 2.04 -13.84
N PRO A 8 -7.02 3.08 -13.20
CA PRO A 8 -6.78 4.45 -13.62
C PRO A 8 -5.27 4.70 -13.65
N ASP A 9 -4.83 5.62 -14.52
CA ASP A 9 -3.42 5.87 -14.83
C ASP A 9 -2.55 5.75 -13.57
N PRO A 10 -1.61 4.78 -13.52
CA PRO A 10 -0.90 4.46 -12.30
C PRO A 10 -0.06 5.66 -11.86
N TYR A 11 -0.54 6.34 -10.82
CA TYR A 11 0.20 7.41 -10.16
C TYR A 11 1.27 6.77 -9.29
N TRP A 12 2.43 6.53 -9.88
CA TRP A 12 3.58 5.94 -9.18
C TRP A 12 4.14 6.90 -8.13
N VAL A 13 4.14 6.46 -6.87
CA VAL A 13 4.73 7.20 -5.76
C VAL A 13 6.02 6.54 -5.27
N THR A 14 6.91 7.35 -4.70
CA THR A 14 8.09 6.86 -3.98
C THR A 14 7.72 6.30 -2.61
N ILE A 15 8.62 5.53 -2.00
CA ILE A 15 8.44 5.04 -0.62
C ILE A 15 8.20 6.19 0.37
N ASN A 16 8.95 7.29 0.25
CA ASN A 16 8.79 8.44 1.15
C ASN A 16 7.46 9.17 0.92
N GLN A 17 7.01 9.29 -0.32
CA GLN A 17 5.69 9.87 -0.62
C GLN A 17 4.56 8.97 -0.09
N ALA A 18 4.65 7.66 -0.29
CA ALA A 18 3.70 6.70 0.27
C ALA A 18 3.63 6.78 1.80
N ALA A 19 4.78 6.87 2.47
CA ALA A 19 4.87 7.04 3.91
C ALA A 19 4.20 8.34 4.39
N ASN A 20 4.40 9.44 3.66
CA ASN A 20 3.76 10.71 3.99
C ASN A 20 2.24 10.65 3.82
N VAL A 21 1.75 10.05 2.73
CA VAL A 21 0.32 9.84 2.48
C VAL A 21 -0.31 8.98 3.58
N ALA A 22 0.34 7.87 3.92
CA ALA A 22 -0.12 6.96 4.97
C ALA A 22 0.17 7.43 6.39
N ARG A 23 0.79 8.60 6.55
CA ARG A 23 1.17 9.19 7.85
C ARG A 23 1.93 8.20 8.74
N CYS A 24 2.79 7.38 8.14
CA CYS A 24 3.57 6.36 8.81
C CYS A 24 5.06 6.52 8.51
N HIS A 25 5.91 5.78 9.22
CA HIS A 25 7.34 5.81 8.96
C HIS A 25 7.67 5.05 7.66
N ALA A 26 8.66 5.51 6.89
CA ALA A 26 9.09 4.84 5.66
C ALA A 26 9.50 3.37 5.88
N ASN A 27 9.95 3.01 7.10
CA ASN A 27 10.23 1.62 7.45
C ASN A 27 8.98 0.74 7.46
N THR A 28 7.82 1.27 7.85
CA THR A 28 6.54 0.55 7.79
C THR A 28 6.21 0.18 6.35
N ILE A 29 6.35 1.13 5.41
CA ILE A 29 6.14 0.87 3.99
C ILE A 29 7.12 -0.20 3.47
N ARG A 30 8.41 -0.14 3.85
CA ARG A 30 9.38 -1.18 3.46
C ARG A 30 9.02 -2.55 4.03
N ASN A 31 8.55 -2.61 5.28
CA ASN A 31 8.11 -3.85 5.91
C ASN A 31 6.89 -4.44 5.18
N LEU A 32 5.92 -3.61 4.80
CA LEU A 32 4.74 -4.03 4.03
C LEU A 32 5.11 -4.57 2.64
N ILE A 33 6.11 -3.97 1.99
CA ILE A 33 6.63 -4.48 0.72
C ILE A 33 7.37 -5.81 0.93
N ALA A 34 8.22 -5.88 1.96
CA ALA A 34 8.98 -7.08 2.27
C ALA A 34 8.09 -8.27 2.69
N SER A 35 6.97 -8.01 3.35
CA SER A 35 5.96 -9.02 3.72
C SER A 35 5.00 -9.37 2.58
N GLY A 36 5.11 -8.70 1.42
CA GLY A 36 4.25 -8.93 0.27
C GLY A 36 2.83 -8.37 0.42
N GLN A 37 2.55 -7.60 1.47
CA GLN A 37 1.25 -6.95 1.70
C GLN A 37 1.03 -5.74 0.79
N LEU A 38 2.11 -5.06 0.40
CA LEU A 38 2.06 -3.92 -0.51
C LEU A 38 2.85 -4.24 -1.79
N PRO A 39 2.18 -4.40 -2.95
CA PRO A 39 2.88 -4.59 -4.21
C PRO A 39 3.70 -3.34 -4.56
N ALA A 40 4.97 -3.55 -4.91
CA ALA A 40 5.85 -2.49 -5.39
C ALA A 40 6.55 -2.93 -6.67
N SER A 41 6.65 -2.01 -7.62
CA SER A 41 7.31 -2.22 -8.90
C SER A 41 8.73 -1.66 -8.84
N ARG A 42 9.70 -2.46 -9.26
CA ARG A 42 11.10 -2.04 -9.36
C ARG A 42 11.37 -1.47 -10.74
N ILE A 43 11.98 -0.28 -10.78
CA ILE A 43 12.48 0.34 -12.00
C ILE A 43 14.02 0.23 -11.97
N GLY A 44 14.55 -0.71 -12.74
CA GLY A 44 15.99 -0.99 -12.81
C GLY A 44 16.57 -1.47 -11.46
N SER A 45 17.84 -1.14 -11.21
CA SER A 45 18.60 -1.77 -10.13
C SER A 45 18.37 -1.16 -8.75
N ARG A 46 17.80 0.05 -8.62
CA ARG A 46 17.73 0.76 -7.32
C ARG A 46 16.43 1.50 -7.04
N ILE A 47 15.55 1.67 -8.02
CA ILE A 47 14.36 2.50 -7.87
C ILE A 47 13.16 1.60 -7.58
N ILE A 48 12.43 1.93 -6.52
CA ILE A 48 11.17 1.28 -6.18
C ILE A 48 10.05 2.32 -6.36
N ARG A 49 8.95 1.87 -6.95
CA ARG A 49 7.71 2.63 -7.14
C ARG A 49 6.55 1.82 -6.61
N ILE A 50 5.60 2.53 -6.03
CA ILE A 50 4.38 1.97 -5.45
C ILE A 50 3.23 2.61 -6.22
N ASP A 51 2.25 1.81 -6.60
CA ASP A 51 1.03 2.33 -7.19
C ASP A 51 0.17 2.97 -6.09
N LYS A 52 -0.35 4.17 -6.34
CA LYS A 52 -1.18 4.87 -5.36
C LYS A 52 -2.47 4.11 -5.03
N ASN A 53 -3.08 3.39 -5.98
CA ASN A 53 -4.30 2.63 -5.73
C ASN A 53 -4.04 1.44 -4.81
N ASP A 54 -2.89 0.78 -4.97
CA ASP A 54 -2.50 -0.33 -4.09
C ASP A 54 -2.20 0.16 -2.67
N LEU A 55 -1.67 1.38 -2.53
CA LEU A 55 -1.51 2.03 -1.23
C LEU A 55 -2.86 2.39 -0.59
N ASP A 56 -3.81 2.90 -1.38
CA ASP A 56 -5.15 3.26 -0.89
C ASP A 56 -5.94 2.02 -0.44
N ALA A 57 -5.80 0.91 -1.16
CA ALA A 57 -6.42 -0.37 -0.82
C ALA A 57 -5.96 -0.96 0.52
N LEU A 58 -4.83 -0.51 1.08
CA LEU A 58 -4.39 -0.92 2.42
C LEU A 58 -5.23 -0.30 3.54
N PHE A 59 -5.91 0.82 3.30
CA PHE A 59 -6.75 1.45 4.33
C PHE A 59 -8.05 0.69 4.45
N THR A 60 -8.09 -0.22 5.42
CA THR A 60 -9.35 -0.86 5.82
C THR A 60 -10.05 0.03 6.85
N PRO A 61 -11.28 0.50 6.59
CA PRO A 61 -12.03 1.27 7.58
C PRO A 61 -12.34 0.38 8.77
N VAL A 62 -12.03 0.85 9.97
CA VAL A 62 -12.39 0.08 11.15
C VAL A 62 -13.86 0.31 11.48
N VAL A 63 -14.64 -0.77 11.43
CA VAL A 63 -16.05 -0.75 11.85
C VAL A 63 -16.09 -1.09 13.34
N GLY A 64 -16.79 -0.25 14.13
CA GLY A 64 -16.78 -0.32 15.59
C GLY A 64 -17.17 -1.70 16.14
N GLY A 65 -16.28 -2.28 16.96
CA GLY A 65 -16.46 -3.57 17.61
C GLY A 65 -15.19 -4.43 17.67
N GLU A 66 -14.26 -4.23 16.73
CA GLU A 66 -13.10 -5.13 16.55
C GLU A 66 -11.87 -4.78 17.42
N PHE A 67 -11.83 -3.58 17.99
CA PHE A 67 -10.70 -3.11 18.82
C PHE A 67 -10.61 -3.76 20.22
N SER A 68 -11.59 -4.59 20.60
CA SER A 68 -11.63 -5.24 21.93
C SER A 68 -11.34 -6.73 21.91
N VAL A 69 -11.07 -7.33 20.75
CA VAL A 69 -10.61 -8.72 20.69
C VAL A 69 -9.11 -8.76 20.93
N TRP A 70 -8.70 -8.43 22.15
CA TRP A 70 -7.37 -8.85 22.61
C TRP A 70 -7.36 -10.37 22.61
N ASN A 71 -6.50 -10.91 21.75
CA ASN A 71 -6.18 -12.30 21.52
C ASN A 71 -6.35 -13.17 22.78
N ARG A 72 -7.27 -14.13 22.74
CA ARG A 72 -7.41 -15.19 23.75
C ARG A 72 -6.47 -16.34 23.43
#